data_AF-A0A1F3LFM3-F1
#
_entry.id   AF-A0A1F3LFM3-F1
#
_cell.length_a   1.000
_cell.length_b   1.000
_cell.length_c   1.000
_cell.angle_alpha   90.00
_cell.angle_beta   90.00
_cell.angle_gamma   90.00
#
_symmetry.space_group_name_H-M   'P 1'
#
loop_
_entity.id
_entity.type
_entity.pdbx_description
1 polymer ?
#
loop_
_entity_poly.entity_id
_entity_poly.type
_entity_poly.pdbx_seq_one_letter_code
_entity_poly.pdbx_strand_id
1 'polypeptide(L)'
;MARFCKKGFITTYTEFTKPQQSPTIFHTWTALTIIAAALGRKVWMHRGYYTLYPNLYTILVSASGVGMKTTAIRIGVDTFLSKACPDLTIMRGSLTIGYLADWMAQAAAKHPKGNAEVTIFCEEFKVFAKGLYADSGLIENLTKLYDGGKWDYMTKGRGTYLIEHPCINMLAASTPEWLTTGSASDFIGGGFSSRIVPVALLKDEKIIAWPEKDVVAKDLEDGLLRDLETIGKLEGQFLVTGEAKALFAEWYKNRDKYKVQDHRLDGFYSKKHDLVLKVAMIVSLSLNDDLVVTDDHIQTSLKLLGNLEINIPYAFQGVAWSEAAKFQDKVLTKIKGEGEISYKDLLRNFHFCMSSSEMNTILQTLREEEYIEVVNIGVSGKVKNVIRFKADKKEEVKNGQL
;
A
#
# COMPACT_ATOMS: atom_id res chain seq x y z
N MET A 1 -5.76 -14.57 27.66
CA MET A 1 -6.52 -15.85 27.57
C MET A 1 -5.81 -16.75 26.57
N ALA A 2 -6.11 -18.05 26.48
CA ALA A 2 -5.55 -18.84 25.39
C ALA A 2 -6.16 -18.40 24.05
N ARG A 3 -5.34 -17.99 23.09
CA ARG A 3 -5.76 -17.60 21.73
C ARG A 3 -6.52 -18.73 21.02
N PHE A 4 -7.53 -18.37 20.24
CA PHE A 4 -8.23 -19.31 19.36
C PHE A 4 -7.37 -19.63 18.12
N CYS A 5 -6.72 -18.63 17.53
CA CYS A 5 -5.79 -18.77 16.41
C CYS A 5 -4.42 -19.27 16.90
N LYS A 6 -4.22 -20.59 16.95
CA LYS A 6 -2.98 -21.20 17.50
C LYS A 6 -1.69 -20.83 16.78
N LYS A 7 -1.76 -20.49 15.49
CA LYS A 7 -0.60 -20.07 14.67
C LYS A 7 -0.43 -18.55 14.61
N GLY A 8 -1.19 -17.82 15.42
CA GLY A 8 -1.35 -16.38 15.36
C GLY A 8 -2.40 -15.92 14.36
N PHE A 9 -2.99 -14.76 14.64
CA PHE A 9 -4.10 -14.17 13.88
C PHE A 9 -3.76 -14.01 12.39
N ILE A 10 -2.58 -13.47 12.05
CA ILE A 10 -2.20 -13.17 10.67
C ILE A 10 -2.09 -14.46 9.85
N THR A 11 -1.40 -15.47 10.38
CA THR A 11 -1.26 -16.78 9.73
C THR A 11 -2.64 -17.41 9.51
N THR A 12 -3.45 -17.49 10.55
CA THR A 12 -4.81 -18.04 10.49
C THR A 12 -5.70 -17.27 9.51
N TYR A 13 -5.57 -15.94 9.43
CA TYR A 13 -6.30 -15.12 8.46
C TYR A 13 -5.92 -15.46 7.03
N THR A 14 -4.63 -15.61 6.73
CA THR A 14 -4.18 -15.99 5.39
C THR A 14 -4.54 -17.43 5.01
N GLU A 15 -4.68 -18.33 5.99
CA GLU A 15 -5.22 -19.68 5.78
C GLU A 15 -6.72 -19.61 5.45
N PHE A 16 -7.49 -18.82 6.20
CA PHE A 16 -8.92 -18.59 5.97
C PHE A 16 -9.20 -18.00 4.58
N THR A 17 -8.39 -17.05 4.12
CA THR A 17 -8.59 -16.41 2.80
C THR A 17 -7.94 -17.14 1.64
N LYS A 18 -7.21 -18.24 1.89
CA LYS A 18 -6.52 -19.02 0.85
C LYS A 18 -7.42 -19.49 -0.31
N PRO A 19 -8.70 -19.86 -0.10
CA PRO A 19 -9.62 -20.22 -1.19
C PRO A 19 -10.09 -19.04 -2.04
N GLN A 20 -9.73 -17.79 -1.70
CA GLN A 20 -10.10 -16.60 -2.44
C GLN A 20 -8.93 -16.13 -3.34
N GLN A 21 -9.26 -15.48 -4.46
CA GLN A 21 -8.31 -15.12 -5.53
C GLN A 21 -7.24 -14.09 -5.14
N SER A 22 -7.53 -13.16 -4.22
CA SER A 22 -6.61 -12.08 -3.87
C SER A 22 -5.29 -12.65 -3.35
N PRO A 23 -4.14 -12.03 -3.68
CA PRO A 23 -2.84 -12.56 -3.29
C PRO A 23 -2.69 -12.54 -1.77
N THR A 24 -1.84 -13.45 -1.27
CA THR A 24 -1.59 -13.56 0.17
C THR A 24 -0.99 -12.25 0.74
N ILE A 25 -0.24 -11.49 -0.07
CA ILE A 25 0.33 -10.21 0.36
C ILE A 25 -0.74 -9.15 0.67
N PHE A 26 -1.82 -9.08 -0.10
CA PHE A 26 -2.93 -8.17 0.17
C PHE A 26 -3.65 -8.56 1.46
N HIS A 27 -3.90 -9.86 1.65
CA HIS A 27 -4.53 -10.34 2.88
C HIS A 27 -3.64 -10.13 4.12
N THR A 28 -2.33 -10.33 4.00
CA THR A 28 -1.38 -10.09 5.10
C THR A 28 -1.43 -8.63 5.56
N TRP A 29 -1.34 -7.69 4.62
CA TRP A 29 -1.37 -6.26 4.95
C TRP A 29 -2.75 -5.75 5.35
N THR A 30 -3.83 -6.35 4.83
CA THR A 30 -5.19 -6.13 5.36
C THR A 30 -5.27 -6.59 6.82
N ALA A 31 -4.80 -7.80 7.15
CA ALA A 31 -4.83 -8.33 8.52
C ALA A 31 -4.04 -7.45 9.50
N LEU A 32 -2.84 -7.02 9.10
CA LEU A 32 -2.03 -6.08 9.88
C LEU A 32 -2.78 -4.77 10.14
N THR A 33 -3.44 -4.22 9.12
CA THR A 33 -4.14 -2.94 9.20
C THR A 33 -5.40 -3.01 10.05
N ILE A 34 -6.17 -4.10 9.98
CA ILE A 34 -7.35 -4.26 10.84
C ILE A 34 -6.98 -4.51 12.31
N ILE A 35 -5.85 -5.17 12.59
CA ILE A 35 -5.32 -5.25 13.96
C ILE A 35 -4.94 -3.84 14.44
N ALA A 36 -4.20 -3.07 13.64
CA ALA A 36 -3.83 -1.69 13.97
C ALA A 36 -5.07 -0.80 14.23
N ALA A 37 -6.13 -0.98 13.44
CA ALA A 37 -7.42 -0.32 13.61
C ALA A 37 -8.13 -0.71 14.91
N ALA A 38 -8.18 -2.00 15.23
CA ALA A 38 -8.78 -2.49 16.47
C ALA A 38 -8.04 -1.99 17.72
N LEU A 39 -6.71 -1.89 17.65
CA LEU A 39 -5.85 -1.42 18.74
C LEU A 39 -5.96 0.09 19.00
N GLY A 40 -6.06 0.90 17.95
CA GLY A 40 -6.18 2.35 18.10
C GLY A 40 -5.04 2.96 18.94
N ARG A 41 -5.39 3.82 19.91
CA ARG A 41 -4.45 4.43 20.87
C ARG A 41 -4.36 3.69 22.20
N LYS A 42 -5.08 2.58 22.36
CA LYS A 42 -5.07 1.79 23.61
C LYS A 42 -3.69 1.20 23.89
N VAL A 43 -2.89 0.97 22.85
CA VAL A 43 -1.51 0.48 23.00
C VAL A 43 -0.50 1.44 22.37
N TRP A 44 0.68 1.55 22.98
CA TRP A 44 1.71 2.49 22.53
C TRP A 44 3.12 2.01 22.86
N MET A 45 4.12 2.56 22.16
CA MET A 45 5.54 2.32 22.44
C MET A 45 6.27 3.67 22.67
N HIS A 46 7.00 3.79 23.77
CA HIS A 46 7.82 4.98 24.03
C HIS A 46 9.19 4.88 23.33
N ARG A 47 9.53 5.91 22.55
CA ARG A 47 10.82 6.10 21.88
C ARG A 47 11.71 7.10 22.62
N GLY A 48 11.44 7.35 23.89
CA GLY A 48 12.08 8.38 24.71
C GLY A 48 11.45 9.76 24.49
N TYR A 49 11.62 10.34 23.30
CA TYR A 49 11.15 11.70 23.00
C TYR A 49 9.73 11.78 22.40
N TYR A 50 9.23 10.66 21.89
CA TYR A 50 7.92 10.58 21.26
C TYR A 50 7.30 9.21 21.52
N THR A 51 5.99 9.13 21.29
CA THR A 51 5.21 7.91 21.46
C THR A 51 4.75 7.42 20.09
N LEU A 52 4.97 6.14 19.83
CA LEU A 52 4.48 5.45 18.64
C LEU A 52 3.19 4.71 18.96
N TYR A 53 2.20 4.86 18.08
CA TYR A 53 0.98 4.06 18.05
C TYR A 53 1.02 3.13 16.85
N PRO A 54 0.33 1.97 16.87
CA PRO A 54 0.42 0.97 15.80
C PRO A 54 -0.29 1.38 14.50
N ASN A 55 -0.79 2.62 14.40
CA ASN A 55 -1.61 3.07 13.28
C ASN A 55 -0.89 2.97 11.91
N LEU A 56 -1.60 2.44 10.90
CA LEU A 56 -1.08 2.19 9.55
C LEU A 56 -1.93 2.90 8.49
N TYR A 57 -1.26 3.44 7.47
CA TYR A 57 -1.88 3.85 6.21
C TYR A 57 -1.48 2.87 5.11
N THR A 58 -2.31 1.85 4.87
CA THR A 58 -2.04 0.81 3.89
C THR A 58 -2.82 1.07 2.61
N ILE A 59 -2.12 1.06 1.47
CA ILE A 59 -2.75 1.18 0.14
C ILE A 59 -2.40 -0.05 -0.68
N LEU A 60 -3.40 -0.85 -1.04
CA LEU A 60 -3.28 -1.94 -1.98
C LEU A 60 -3.24 -1.38 -3.40
N VAL A 61 -2.21 -1.70 -4.18
CA VAL A 61 -1.97 -1.13 -5.51
C VAL A 61 -1.83 -2.25 -6.54
N SER A 62 -2.68 -2.23 -7.55
CA SER A 62 -2.59 -3.11 -8.72
C SER A 62 -3.44 -2.54 -9.85
N ALA A 63 -3.21 -2.97 -11.08
CA ALA A 63 -4.09 -2.63 -12.20
C ALA A 63 -5.56 -3.00 -11.91
N SER A 64 -6.49 -2.37 -12.63
CA SER A 64 -7.91 -2.72 -12.53
C SER A 64 -8.11 -4.19 -12.91
N GLY A 65 -8.94 -4.92 -12.15
CA GLY A 65 -9.16 -6.36 -12.34
C GLY A 65 -8.07 -7.27 -11.78
N VAL A 66 -6.88 -6.76 -11.42
CA VAL A 66 -5.77 -7.55 -10.86
C VAL A 66 -5.84 -7.58 -9.34
N GLY A 67 -5.65 -8.75 -8.74
CA GLY A 67 -5.45 -8.99 -7.32
C GLY A 67 -6.69 -8.79 -6.44
N MET A 68 -7.86 -8.49 -7.02
CA MET A 68 -9.14 -8.37 -6.32
C MET A 68 -9.07 -7.52 -5.03
N LYS A 69 -8.35 -6.37 -5.09
CA LYS A 69 -8.05 -5.48 -3.95
C LYS A 69 -9.27 -5.21 -3.06
N THR A 70 -10.38 -4.79 -3.66
CA THR A 70 -11.62 -4.43 -2.95
C THR A 70 -12.17 -5.61 -2.16
N THR A 71 -12.11 -6.82 -2.72
CA THR A 71 -12.54 -8.04 -2.04
C THR A 71 -11.65 -8.33 -0.83
N ALA A 72 -10.32 -8.22 -0.98
CA ALA A 72 -9.40 -8.41 0.13
C ALA A 72 -9.69 -7.45 1.29
N ILE A 73 -10.01 -6.19 0.99
CA ILE A 73 -10.33 -5.20 2.02
C ILE A 73 -11.69 -5.49 2.66
N ARG A 74 -12.75 -5.74 1.87
CA ARG A 74 -14.09 -6.06 2.39
C ARG A 74 -14.09 -7.25 3.34
N ILE A 75 -13.30 -8.29 3.04
CA ILE A 75 -13.13 -9.42 3.95
C ILE A 75 -12.57 -8.93 5.30
N GLY A 76 -11.46 -8.20 5.30
CA GLY A 76 -10.87 -7.70 6.55
C GLY A 76 -11.78 -6.75 7.33
N VAL A 77 -12.42 -5.81 6.63
CA VAL A 77 -13.21 -4.74 7.27
C VAL A 77 -14.61 -5.22 7.64
N ASP A 78 -15.37 -5.76 6.69
CA ASP A 78 -16.80 -6.06 6.88
C ASP A 78 -17.02 -7.41 7.58
N THR A 79 -16.13 -8.38 7.33
CA THR A 79 -16.28 -9.71 7.95
C THR A 79 -15.69 -9.72 9.35
N PHE A 80 -14.57 -9.02 9.58
CA PHE A 80 -13.86 -9.07 10.86
C PHE A 80 -13.93 -7.76 11.63
N LEU A 81 -13.32 -6.66 11.14
CA LEU A 81 -13.15 -5.44 11.93
C LEU A 81 -14.47 -4.87 12.46
N SER A 82 -15.48 -4.71 11.59
CA SER A 82 -16.78 -4.13 11.99
C SER A 82 -17.57 -5.01 12.95
N LYS A 83 -17.34 -6.33 12.91
CA LYS A 83 -18.01 -7.29 13.81
C LYS A 83 -17.28 -7.41 15.14
N ALA A 84 -15.95 -7.43 15.12
CA ALA A 84 -15.12 -7.54 16.33
C ALA A 84 -15.05 -6.23 17.13
N CYS A 85 -15.20 -5.09 16.45
CA CYS A 85 -15.12 -3.76 17.05
C CYS A 85 -16.30 -2.90 16.57
N PRO A 86 -17.54 -3.18 17.01
CA PRO A 86 -18.74 -2.48 16.52
C PRO A 86 -18.78 -0.99 16.89
N ASP A 87 -18.10 -0.59 17.96
CA ASP A 87 -18.00 0.81 18.40
C ASP A 87 -16.92 1.60 17.65
N LEU A 88 -16.05 0.91 16.88
CA LEU A 88 -15.01 1.56 16.10
C LEU A 88 -15.64 2.38 14.97
N THR A 89 -15.18 3.62 14.86
CA THR A 89 -15.67 4.54 13.85
C THR A 89 -15.03 4.22 12.49
N ILE A 90 -15.79 3.56 11.61
CA ILE A 90 -15.34 3.19 10.26
C ILE A 90 -15.96 4.15 9.25
N MET A 91 -15.13 4.98 8.61
CA MET A 91 -15.55 5.92 7.59
C MET A 91 -15.42 5.30 6.20
N ARG A 92 -16.41 5.53 5.33
CA ARG A 92 -16.45 5.07 3.94
C ARG A 92 -16.77 6.23 2.99
N GLY A 93 -16.21 6.19 1.79
CA GLY A 93 -16.53 7.15 0.71
C GLY A 93 -15.63 8.38 0.68
N SER A 94 -16.18 9.50 0.18
CA SER A 94 -15.44 10.76 -0.05
C SER A 94 -15.04 11.43 1.27
N LEU A 95 -13.80 11.91 1.36
CA LEU A 95 -13.26 12.60 2.54
C LEU A 95 -13.12 14.10 2.26
N THR A 96 -13.68 14.92 3.15
CA THR A 96 -13.31 16.34 3.29
C THR A 96 -12.77 16.56 4.71
N ILE A 97 -12.02 17.64 4.94
CA ILE A 97 -11.46 17.91 6.27
C ILE A 97 -12.59 18.12 7.30
N GLY A 98 -13.66 18.82 6.91
CA GLY A 98 -14.83 19.03 7.78
C GLY A 98 -15.53 17.73 8.17
N TYR A 99 -15.74 16.81 7.22
CA TYR A 99 -16.30 15.50 7.55
C TYR A 99 -15.36 14.68 8.43
N LEU A 100 -14.05 14.71 8.17
CA LEU A 100 -13.08 14.04 9.05
C LEU A 100 -13.18 14.57 10.48
N ALA A 101 -13.25 15.89 10.65
CA ALA A 101 -13.36 16.54 11.96
C ALA A 101 -14.64 16.13 12.70
N ASP A 102 -15.79 16.11 12.04
CA ASP A 102 -17.05 15.66 12.62
C ASP A 102 -16.95 14.21 13.14
N TRP A 103 -16.43 13.32 12.31
CA TRP A 103 -16.32 11.89 12.64
C TRP A 103 -15.32 11.66 13.77
N MET A 104 -14.19 12.38 13.78
CA MET A 104 -13.21 12.31 14.87
C MET A 104 -13.77 12.85 16.19
N ALA A 105 -14.53 13.95 16.16
CA ALA A 105 -15.20 14.48 17.35
C ALA A 105 -16.25 13.51 17.90
N GLN A 106 -17.03 12.87 17.02
CA GLN A 106 -17.99 11.84 17.42
C GLN A 106 -17.29 10.60 18.00
N ALA A 107 -16.19 10.16 17.40
CA ALA A 107 -15.39 9.04 17.92
C ALA A 107 -14.85 9.35 19.33
N ALA A 108 -14.28 10.55 19.52
CA ALA A 108 -13.82 11.01 20.82
C ALA A 108 -14.95 11.05 21.87
N ALA A 109 -16.12 11.56 21.51
CA ALA A 109 -17.26 11.65 22.42
C ALA A 109 -17.79 10.29 22.88
N LYS A 110 -17.64 9.23 22.05
CA LYS A 110 -18.02 7.86 22.39
C LYS A 110 -16.95 7.12 23.18
N HIS A 111 -15.69 7.51 23.05
CA HIS A 111 -14.57 6.82 23.69
C HIS A 111 -14.41 7.28 25.16
N PRO A 112 -14.32 6.37 26.14
CA PRO A 112 -14.22 6.74 27.57
C PRO A 112 -13.06 7.68 27.93
N LYS A 113 -12.00 7.66 27.11
CA LYS A 113 -10.79 8.48 27.25
C LYS A 113 -10.68 9.65 26.25
N GLY A 114 -11.72 9.91 25.46
CA GLY A 114 -11.68 10.95 24.44
C GLY A 114 -10.79 10.63 23.24
N ASN A 115 -10.43 9.37 23.01
CA ASN A 115 -9.64 8.98 21.84
C ASN A 115 -10.46 9.16 20.56
N ALA A 116 -9.97 9.97 19.63
CA ALA A 116 -10.57 10.15 18.32
C ALA A 116 -10.03 9.08 17.35
N GLU A 117 -10.50 7.85 17.52
CA GLU A 117 -10.07 6.69 16.72
C GLU A 117 -10.97 6.51 15.51
N VAL A 118 -10.40 6.70 14.31
CA VAL A 118 -11.13 6.57 13.04
C VAL A 118 -10.36 5.64 12.10
N THR A 119 -11.09 4.72 11.46
CA THR A 119 -10.55 3.90 10.38
C THR A 119 -11.18 4.32 9.06
N ILE A 120 -10.34 4.79 8.14
CA ILE A 120 -10.73 5.16 6.79
C ILE A 120 -10.66 3.93 5.92
N PHE A 121 -11.81 3.48 5.42
CA PHE A 121 -11.90 2.44 4.42
C PHE A 121 -12.21 3.04 3.04
N CYS A 122 -11.34 2.78 2.07
CA CYS A 122 -11.50 3.32 0.73
C CYS A 122 -11.32 2.25 -0.35
N GLU A 123 -12.42 1.79 -0.94
CA GLU A 123 -12.40 0.82 -2.05
C GLU A 123 -11.81 1.40 -3.34
N GLU A 124 -11.88 2.72 -3.49
CA GLU A 124 -11.31 3.45 -4.61
C GLU A 124 -10.69 4.75 -4.11
N PHE A 125 -9.38 4.71 -3.86
CA PHE A 125 -8.61 5.87 -3.38
C PHE A 125 -8.78 7.09 -4.29
N LYS A 126 -9.10 6.91 -5.57
CA LYS A 126 -9.44 8.00 -6.49
C LYS A 126 -10.62 8.86 -6.01
N VAL A 127 -11.68 8.26 -5.48
CA VAL A 127 -12.86 8.98 -4.98
C VAL A 127 -12.48 9.82 -3.77
N PHE A 128 -11.65 9.26 -2.90
CA PHE A 128 -11.04 9.96 -1.77
C PHE A 128 -10.11 11.09 -2.22
N ALA A 129 -9.31 10.86 -3.26
CA ALA A 129 -8.34 11.81 -3.77
C ALA A 129 -8.94 13.01 -4.50
N LYS A 130 -10.15 12.89 -5.06
CA LYS A 130 -10.89 14.07 -5.53
C LYS A 130 -11.08 15.11 -4.40
N GLY A 131 -11.28 14.64 -3.16
CA GLY A 131 -11.28 15.49 -1.98
C GLY A 131 -9.88 16.03 -1.62
N LEU A 132 -8.83 15.22 -1.76
CA LEU A 132 -7.43 15.61 -1.51
C LEU A 132 -6.97 16.81 -2.35
N TYR A 133 -7.41 16.92 -3.61
CA TYR A 133 -6.99 17.99 -4.52
C TYR A 133 -7.95 19.18 -4.58
N ALA A 134 -9.21 19.00 -4.15
CA ALA A 134 -10.19 20.08 -4.08
C ALA A 134 -10.10 20.88 -2.76
N ASP A 135 -9.64 20.24 -1.69
CA ASP A 135 -9.50 20.84 -0.35
C ASP A 135 -8.00 20.89 0.00
N SER A 136 -7.37 22.03 -0.23
CA SER A 136 -5.91 22.26 -0.33
C SER A 136 -5.09 22.03 0.96
N GLY A 137 -5.62 21.30 1.95
CA GLY A 137 -4.93 20.98 3.20
C GLY A 137 -5.14 19.55 3.70
N LEU A 138 -5.88 18.68 3.00
CA LEU A 138 -6.23 17.37 3.54
C LEU A 138 -5.01 16.44 3.72
N ILE A 139 -4.06 16.45 2.77
CA ILE A 139 -2.80 15.70 2.84
C ILE A 139 -1.98 16.12 4.07
N GLU A 140 -1.86 17.43 4.31
CA GLU A 140 -1.12 17.97 5.45
C GLU A 140 -1.77 17.57 6.78
N ASN A 141 -3.11 17.64 6.85
CA ASN A 141 -3.85 17.24 8.04
C ASN A 141 -3.73 15.73 8.32
N LEU A 142 -3.88 14.88 7.30
CA LEU A 142 -3.67 13.43 7.46
C LEU A 142 -2.25 13.08 7.90
N THR A 143 -1.26 13.87 7.47
CA THR A 143 0.14 13.73 7.90
C THR A 143 0.29 14.07 9.38
N LYS A 144 -0.28 15.20 9.83
CA LYS A 144 -0.27 15.62 11.25
C LYS A 144 -1.01 14.61 12.15
N LEU A 145 -2.19 14.16 11.71
CA LEU A 145 -3.03 13.22 12.45
C LEU A 145 -2.38 11.83 12.59
N TYR A 146 -1.58 11.40 11.61
CA TYR A 146 -0.84 10.15 11.68
C TYR A 146 0.19 10.12 12.81
N ASP A 147 0.84 11.27 13.08
CA ASP A 147 1.82 11.41 14.15
C ASP A 147 1.18 11.51 15.54
N GLY A 148 -0.15 11.60 15.62
CA GLY A 148 -0.92 11.50 16.85
C GLY A 148 -0.84 12.73 17.76
N GLY A 149 -0.37 13.87 17.25
CA GLY A 149 -0.37 15.16 17.95
C GLY A 149 -1.76 15.78 18.03
N LYS A 150 -1.97 16.73 18.96
CA LYS A 150 -3.23 17.48 19.06
C LYS A 150 -3.57 18.14 17.71
N TRP A 151 -4.85 18.15 17.36
CA TRP A 151 -5.31 18.70 16.10
C TRP A 151 -6.46 19.68 16.32
N ASP A 152 -6.20 20.93 15.93
CA ASP A 152 -7.14 22.04 16.02
C ASP A 152 -7.59 22.40 14.61
N TYR A 153 -8.90 22.36 14.36
CA TYR A 153 -9.47 22.70 13.06
C TYR A 153 -10.64 23.67 13.21
N MET A 154 -10.52 24.85 12.60
CA MET A 154 -11.56 25.87 12.64
C MET A 154 -12.38 25.84 11.36
N THR A 155 -13.71 25.82 11.51
CA THR A 155 -14.64 25.94 10.38
C THR A 155 -15.37 27.28 10.43
N LYS A 156 -15.59 27.90 9.26
CA LYS A 156 -16.28 29.20 9.16
C LYS A 156 -17.73 29.19 9.67
N GLY A 157 -18.37 28.02 9.83
CA GLY A 157 -19.79 27.91 10.19
C GLY A 157 -20.14 26.97 11.34
N ARG A 158 -19.23 26.09 11.80
CA ARG A 158 -19.51 25.11 12.89
C ARG A 158 -18.61 25.27 14.11
N GLY A 159 -17.76 26.30 14.15
CA GLY A 159 -16.83 26.55 15.24
C GLY A 159 -15.53 25.77 15.13
N THR A 160 -14.86 25.60 16.27
CA THR A 160 -13.53 24.97 16.38
C THR A 160 -13.67 23.52 16.87
N TYR A 161 -13.08 22.59 16.13
CA TYR A 161 -12.87 21.21 16.56
C TYR A 161 -11.53 21.11 17.29
N LEU A 162 -11.56 20.62 18.52
CA LEU A 162 -10.38 20.31 19.33
C LEU A 162 -10.29 18.79 19.48
N ILE A 163 -9.31 18.19 18.80
CA ILE A 163 -9.09 16.73 18.82
C ILE A 163 -7.78 16.44 19.55
N GLU A 164 -7.87 16.03 20.81
CA GLU A 164 -6.69 15.88 21.68
C GLU A 164 -5.90 14.59 21.44
N HIS A 165 -6.59 13.50 21.07
CA HIS A 165 -6.01 12.17 20.98
C HIS A 165 -6.35 11.49 19.65
N PRO A 166 -5.90 12.03 18.50
CA PRO A 166 -6.22 11.47 17.20
C PRO A 166 -5.50 10.15 16.95
N CYS A 167 -6.22 9.20 16.33
CA CYS A 167 -5.66 7.98 15.77
C CYS A 167 -6.37 7.65 14.47
N ILE A 168 -5.64 7.65 13.36
CA ILE A 168 -6.21 7.29 12.07
C ILE A 168 -5.50 6.05 11.54
N ASN A 169 -6.29 5.06 11.19
CA ASN A 169 -5.89 3.97 10.32
C ASN A 169 -6.51 4.17 8.95
N MET A 170 -5.82 3.74 7.89
CA MET A 170 -6.34 3.80 6.53
C MET A 170 -6.06 2.48 5.84
N LEU A 171 -7.10 1.93 5.21
CA LEU A 171 -6.99 0.80 4.31
C LEU A 171 -7.68 1.16 3.00
N ALA A 172 -6.88 1.34 1.96
CA ALA A 172 -7.36 1.80 0.66
C ALA A 172 -6.92 0.89 -0.48
N ALA A 173 -7.64 0.95 -1.60
CA ALA A 173 -7.25 0.35 -2.87
C ALA A 173 -7.06 1.44 -3.94
N SER A 174 -5.98 1.32 -4.73
CA SER A 174 -5.66 2.24 -5.82
C SER A 174 -5.11 1.49 -7.03
N THR A 175 -4.98 2.19 -8.15
CA THR A 175 -4.22 1.71 -9.32
C THR A 175 -2.91 2.52 -9.45
N PRO A 176 -1.87 1.95 -10.08
CA PRO A 176 -0.61 2.66 -10.31
C PRO A 176 -0.80 4.00 -11.01
N GLU A 177 -1.76 4.09 -11.94
CA GLU A 177 -2.01 5.32 -12.72
C GLU A 177 -2.59 6.46 -11.89
N TRP A 178 -3.18 6.20 -10.72
CA TRP A 178 -3.78 7.25 -9.89
C TRP A 178 -2.84 7.86 -8.87
N LEU A 179 -1.78 7.14 -8.48
CA LEU A 179 -0.71 7.71 -7.65
C LEU A 179 0.09 8.81 -8.39
N THR A 180 -0.30 9.13 -9.63
CA THR A 180 0.49 9.89 -10.59
C THR A 180 -0.28 11.08 -11.20
N THR A 181 -1.61 11.09 -11.09
CA THR A 181 -2.50 12.10 -11.68
C THR A 181 -2.97 13.20 -10.73
N GLY A 182 -2.22 13.46 -9.67
CA GLY A 182 -2.22 14.75 -8.98
C GLY A 182 -0.82 14.94 -8.43
N SER A 183 -0.23 16.12 -8.69
CA SER A 183 1.16 16.52 -8.41
C SER A 183 1.99 15.35 -7.87
N ALA A 184 2.47 14.52 -8.78
CA ALA A 184 3.16 13.29 -8.43
C ALA A 184 4.42 13.59 -7.57
N SER A 185 4.90 14.84 -7.60
CA SER A 185 5.86 15.46 -6.68
C SER A 185 5.43 15.56 -5.21
N ASP A 186 4.13 15.73 -4.91
CA ASP A 186 3.63 15.85 -3.53
C ASP A 186 3.49 14.47 -2.89
N PHE A 187 3.25 13.45 -3.71
CA PHE A 187 3.26 12.04 -3.31
C PHE A 187 4.66 11.43 -3.33
N ILE A 188 5.62 11.90 -4.12
CA ILE A 188 7.02 11.41 -4.05
C ILE A 188 7.88 12.40 -3.29
N GLY A 189 8.27 12.02 -2.07
CA GLY A 189 9.12 12.83 -1.20
C GLY A 189 8.36 13.73 -0.22
N GLY A 190 7.03 13.83 -0.34
CA GLY A 190 6.18 14.51 0.64
C GLY A 190 6.02 13.77 1.97
N GLY A 191 5.65 14.51 3.02
CA GLY A 191 5.45 13.93 4.36
C GLY A 191 4.39 12.82 4.41
N PHE A 192 3.33 12.93 3.60
CA PHE A 192 2.25 11.94 3.61
C PHE A 192 2.69 10.57 3.08
N SER A 193 3.37 10.53 1.94
CA SER A 193 3.73 9.26 1.30
C SER A 193 4.75 8.45 2.09
N SER A 194 5.60 9.10 2.87
CA SER A 194 6.49 8.41 3.80
C SER A 194 5.76 7.56 4.83
N ARG A 195 4.50 7.91 5.16
CA ARG A 195 3.67 7.18 6.14
C ARG A 195 2.80 6.10 5.50
N ILE A 196 2.76 6.05 4.17
CA ILE A 196 2.00 5.05 3.42
C ILE A 196 2.80 3.76 3.33
N VAL A 197 2.10 2.65 3.49
CA VAL A 197 2.56 1.31 3.16
C VAL A 197 1.96 0.92 1.80
N PRO A 198 2.67 1.15 0.68
CA PRO A 198 2.21 0.75 -0.64
C PRO A 198 2.42 -0.76 -0.82
N VAL A 199 1.33 -1.50 -0.98
CA VAL A 199 1.34 -2.95 -1.20
C VAL A 199 1.02 -3.21 -2.66
N ALA A 200 2.07 -3.35 -3.47
CA ALA A 200 1.95 -3.42 -4.92
C ALA A 200 1.97 -4.86 -5.46
N LEU A 201 1.07 -5.13 -6.40
CA LEU A 201 0.99 -6.38 -7.15
C LEU A 201 0.94 -6.10 -8.65
N LEU A 202 1.86 -6.71 -9.39
CA LEU A 202 1.97 -6.55 -10.85
C LEU A 202 1.00 -7.45 -11.63
N LYS A 203 0.78 -8.67 -11.14
CA LYS A 203 -0.03 -9.70 -11.79
C LYS A 203 -0.71 -10.59 -10.77
N ASP A 204 -1.78 -11.26 -11.17
CA ASP A 204 -2.43 -12.24 -10.32
C ASP A 204 -1.48 -13.39 -9.96
N GLU A 205 -1.48 -13.79 -8.69
CA GLU A 205 -0.75 -14.96 -8.19
C GLU A 205 -1.59 -16.23 -8.26
N LYS A 206 -2.92 -16.09 -8.27
CA LYS A 206 -3.89 -17.17 -8.23
C LYS A 206 -5.07 -16.82 -9.14
N ILE A 207 -5.66 -17.83 -9.76
CA ILE A 207 -6.88 -17.71 -10.55
C ILE A 207 -7.89 -18.68 -9.95
N ILE A 208 -8.94 -18.16 -9.32
CA ILE A 208 -9.97 -18.96 -8.67
C ILE A 208 -11.32 -18.48 -9.18
N ALA A 209 -11.95 -19.30 -10.03
CA ALA A 209 -13.24 -18.96 -10.63
C ALA A 209 -14.39 -18.96 -9.62
N TRP A 210 -14.36 -19.90 -8.67
CA TRP A 210 -15.40 -20.09 -7.66
C TRP A 210 -14.77 -20.15 -6.26
N PRO A 211 -14.76 -19.04 -5.51
CA PRO A 211 -14.25 -19.02 -4.16
C PRO A 211 -15.29 -19.63 -3.21
N GLU A 212 -15.08 -20.88 -2.80
CA GLU A 212 -15.95 -21.58 -1.86
C GLU A 212 -15.31 -21.65 -0.48
N LYS A 213 -16.11 -21.39 0.57
CA LYS A 213 -15.71 -21.62 1.95
C LYS A 213 -15.98 -23.09 2.29
N ASP A 214 -14.98 -23.82 2.76
CA ASP A 214 -15.17 -25.17 3.29
C ASP A 214 -15.68 -25.12 4.75
N VAL A 215 -15.96 -26.29 5.33
CA VAL A 215 -16.43 -26.39 6.73
C VAL A 215 -15.38 -25.85 7.72
N VAL A 216 -14.09 -26.02 7.41
CA VAL A 216 -12.96 -25.55 8.23
C VAL A 216 -12.93 -24.02 8.29
N ALA A 217 -13.36 -23.33 7.22
CA ALA A 217 -13.40 -21.89 7.16
C ALA A 217 -14.27 -21.25 8.25
N LYS A 218 -15.32 -21.93 8.73
CA LYS A 218 -16.20 -21.40 9.79
C LYS A 218 -15.50 -21.35 11.14
N ASP A 219 -14.80 -22.42 11.53
CA ASP A 219 -14.06 -22.47 12.78
C ASP A 219 -12.91 -21.45 12.80
N LEU A 220 -12.24 -21.27 11.65
CA LEU A 220 -11.23 -20.22 11.49
C LEU A 220 -11.85 -18.81 11.59
N GLU A 221 -13.00 -18.57 10.96
CA GLU A 221 -13.71 -17.30 11.01
C GLU A 221 -14.11 -16.92 12.45
N ASP A 222 -14.70 -17.87 13.19
CA ASP A 222 -15.09 -17.67 14.59
C ASP A 222 -13.88 -17.42 15.50
N GLY A 223 -12.79 -18.17 15.30
CA GLY A 223 -11.54 -17.99 16.02
C GLY A 223 -10.90 -16.63 15.77
N LEU A 224 -10.85 -16.20 14.50
CA LEU A 224 -10.35 -14.88 14.11
C LEU A 224 -11.19 -13.77 14.74
N LEU A 225 -12.53 -13.87 14.68
CA LEU A 225 -13.39 -12.85 15.25
C LEU A 225 -13.16 -12.65 16.76
N ARG A 226 -13.09 -13.75 17.51
CA ARG A 226 -12.84 -13.72 18.97
C ARG A 226 -11.45 -13.19 19.32
N ASP A 227 -10.45 -13.58 18.56
CA ASP A 227 -9.08 -13.11 18.78
C ASP A 227 -8.93 -11.62 18.44
N LEU A 228 -9.60 -11.12 17.39
CA LEU A 228 -9.59 -9.69 17.05
C LEU A 228 -10.34 -8.87 18.10
N GLU A 229 -11.46 -9.38 18.62
CA GLU A 229 -12.18 -8.75 19.74
C GLU A 229 -11.30 -8.67 20.98
N THR A 230 -10.55 -9.74 21.27
CA THR A 230 -9.59 -9.77 22.39
C THR A 230 -8.46 -8.76 22.18
N ILE A 231 -7.88 -8.71 20.97
CA ILE A 231 -6.85 -7.72 20.58
C ILE A 231 -7.36 -6.30 20.76
N GLY A 232 -8.58 -6.01 20.31
CA GLY A 232 -9.19 -4.69 20.40
C GLY A 232 -9.45 -4.22 21.83
N LYS A 233 -9.41 -5.11 22.83
CA LYS A 233 -9.56 -4.78 24.26
C LYS A 233 -8.23 -4.61 24.98
N LEU A 234 -7.10 -4.97 24.35
CA LEU A 234 -5.79 -4.80 24.95
C LEU A 234 -5.46 -3.32 25.11
N GLU A 235 -4.88 -2.99 26.26
CA GLU A 235 -4.48 -1.63 26.59
C GLU A 235 -3.19 -1.66 27.39
N GLY A 236 -2.25 -0.78 27.03
CA GLY A 236 -1.01 -0.61 27.78
C GLY A 236 0.21 -0.27 26.92
N GLN A 237 1.30 0.01 27.61
CA GLN A 237 2.59 0.29 26.99
C GLN A 237 3.25 -1.01 26.54
N PHE A 238 3.80 -1.01 25.33
CA PHE A 238 4.73 -2.04 24.87
C PHE A 238 6.10 -1.91 25.52
N LEU A 239 6.62 -3.05 25.96
CA LEU A 239 8.01 -3.24 26.32
C LEU A 239 8.78 -3.81 25.13
N VAL A 240 10.07 -3.47 25.03
CA VAL A 240 10.97 -3.99 24.01
C VAL A 240 12.13 -4.65 24.71
N THR A 241 12.35 -5.93 24.41
CA THR A 241 13.44 -6.74 24.97
C THR A 241 14.82 -6.15 24.63
N GLY A 242 15.85 -6.53 25.38
CA GLY A 242 17.22 -6.05 25.15
C GLY A 242 17.74 -6.46 23.78
N GLU A 243 17.46 -7.71 23.40
CA GLU A 243 17.81 -8.36 22.14
C GLU A 243 17.14 -7.64 20.97
N ALA A 244 15.83 -7.35 21.06
CA ALA A 244 15.10 -6.61 20.04
C ALA A 244 15.65 -5.19 19.84
N LYS A 245 16.01 -4.49 20.94
CA LYS A 245 16.63 -3.16 20.86
C LYS A 245 17.99 -3.23 20.18
N ALA A 246 18.82 -4.22 20.52
CA ALA A 246 20.14 -4.40 19.92
C ALA A 246 20.03 -4.68 18.41
N LEU A 247 19.17 -5.63 18.02
CA LEU A 247 18.91 -5.98 16.62
C LEU A 247 18.40 -4.77 15.81
N PHE A 248 17.40 -4.05 16.34
CA PHE A 248 16.87 -2.87 15.68
C PHE A 248 17.93 -1.76 15.54
N ALA A 249 18.75 -1.53 16.57
CA ALA A 249 19.81 -0.53 16.53
C ALA A 249 20.90 -0.87 15.51
N GLU A 250 21.29 -2.15 15.41
CA GLU A 250 22.25 -2.62 14.42
C GLU A 250 21.71 -2.45 12.99
N TRP A 251 20.48 -2.89 12.75
CA TRP A 251 19.82 -2.69 11.45
C TRP A 251 19.72 -1.19 11.11
N TYR A 252 19.29 -0.36 12.06
CA TYR A 252 19.10 1.08 11.84
C TYR A 252 20.40 1.80 11.49
N LYS A 253 21.54 1.42 12.10
CA LYS A 253 22.88 1.93 11.78
C LYS A 253 23.32 1.57 10.35
N ASN A 254 22.92 0.40 9.86
CA ASN A 254 23.29 -0.10 8.55
C ASN A 254 22.20 0.09 7.48
N ARG A 255 21.09 0.75 7.80
CA ARG A 255 19.89 0.80 6.95
C ARG A 255 20.15 1.31 5.54
N ASP A 256 21.07 2.27 5.37
CA ASP A 256 21.40 2.84 4.06
C ASP A 256 22.11 1.85 3.14
N LYS A 257 22.84 0.87 3.71
CA LYS A 257 23.47 -0.22 2.94
C LYS A 257 22.45 -1.19 2.33
N TYR A 258 21.28 -1.29 2.96
CA TYR A 258 20.21 -2.19 2.53
C TYR A 258 19.17 -1.51 1.64
N LYS A 259 19.35 -0.23 1.31
CA LYS A 259 18.42 0.50 0.44
C LYS A 259 18.59 0.08 -1.01
N VAL A 260 17.48 -0.28 -1.64
CA VAL A 260 17.36 -0.31 -3.09
C VAL A 260 17.58 1.12 -3.59
N GLN A 261 18.51 1.28 -4.54
CA GLN A 261 18.84 2.58 -5.12
C GLN A 261 17.77 2.98 -6.15
N ASP A 262 16.64 3.47 -5.66
CA ASP A 262 15.53 3.99 -6.48
C ASP A 262 14.82 5.10 -5.70
N HIS A 263 14.85 6.31 -6.26
CA HIS A 263 14.33 7.52 -5.64
C HIS A 263 12.83 7.45 -5.28
N ARG A 264 12.07 6.56 -5.94
CA ARG A 264 10.65 6.34 -5.62
C ARG A 264 10.45 5.70 -4.25
N LEU A 265 11.48 5.07 -3.69
CA LEU A 265 11.44 4.49 -2.34
C LEU A 265 11.92 5.46 -1.24
N ASP A 266 12.44 6.65 -1.57
CA ASP A 266 13.03 7.56 -0.58
C ASP A 266 12.04 7.93 0.53
N GLY A 267 10.79 8.22 0.15
CA GLY A 267 9.70 8.47 1.07
C GLY A 267 9.48 7.29 2.02
N PHE A 268 9.33 6.08 1.48
CA PHE A 268 9.14 4.85 2.27
C PHE A 268 10.31 4.61 3.24
N TYR A 269 11.55 4.72 2.77
CA TYR A 269 12.73 4.52 3.60
C TYR A 269 12.88 5.57 4.71
N SER A 270 12.43 6.80 4.49
CA SER A 270 12.53 7.88 5.49
C SER A 270 11.81 7.54 6.80
N LYS A 271 10.70 6.80 6.73
CA LYS A 271 9.88 6.39 7.90
C LYS A 271 9.82 4.88 8.13
N LYS A 272 10.50 4.07 7.30
CA LYS A 272 10.59 2.61 7.46
C LYS A 272 10.94 2.18 8.88
N HIS A 273 11.82 2.93 9.57
CA HIS A 273 12.22 2.61 10.95
C HIS A 273 11.06 2.66 11.96
N ASP A 274 10.17 3.66 11.88
CA ASP A 274 8.98 3.71 12.71
C ASP A 274 7.97 2.64 12.28
N LEU A 275 7.81 2.41 10.97
CA LEU A 275 6.96 1.34 10.43
C LEU A 275 7.38 -0.05 10.91
N VAL A 276 8.68 -0.35 10.97
CA VAL A 276 9.21 -1.62 11.51
C VAL A 276 8.71 -1.84 12.94
N LEU A 277 8.76 -0.82 13.78
CA LEU A 277 8.32 -0.92 15.18
C LEU A 277 6.79 -1.05 15.29
N LYS A 278 6.04 -0.29 14.50
CA LYS A 278 4.57 -0.41 14.44
C LYS A 278 4.13 -1.80 14.00
N VAL A 279 4.74 -2.32 12.93
CA VAL A 279 4.47 -3.69 12.45
C VAL A 279 4.89 -4.73 13.49
N ALA A 280 5.98 -4.52 14.22
CA ALA A 280 6.42 -5.43 15.27
C ALA A 280 5.43 -5.49 16.45
N MET A 281 4.85 -4.35 16.84
CA MET A 281 3.76 -4.31 17.83
C MET A 281 2.55 -5.13 17.36
N ILE A 282 2.17 -4.99 16.09
CA ILE A 282 1.04 -5.70 15.50
C ILE A 282 1.31 -7.21 15.41
N VAL A 283 2.48 -7.60 14.92
CA VAL A 283 2.90 -9.01 14.81
C VAL A 283 2.92 -9.67 16.18
N SER A 284 3.48 -8.99 17.19
CA SER A 284 3.50 -9.44 18.58
C SER A 284 2.10 -9.77 19.08
N LEU A 285 1.14 -8.86 18.87
CA LEU A 285 -0.25 -9.04 19.33
C LEU A 285 -1.08 -9.98 18.46
N SER A 286 -0.57 -10.31 17.27
CA SER A 286 -1.13 -11.39 16.48
C SER A 286 -0.82 -12.76 17.09
N LEU A 287 0.27 -12.87 17.86
CA LEU A 287 0.75 -14.12 18.47
C LEU A 287 0.34 -14.23 19.94
N ASN A 288 0.53 -13.17 20.73
CA ASN A 288 0.40 -13.16 22.20
C ASN A 288 -0.33 -11.90 22.71
N ASP A 289 -0.57 -11.82 24.04
CA ASP A 289 -1.29 -10.70 24.70
C ASP A 289 -0.38 -9.87 25.63
N ASP A 290 0.92 -10.15 25.66
CA ASP A 290 1.85 -9.71 26.70
C ASP A 290 2.39 -8.28 26.54
N LEU A 291 2.11 -7.62 25.39
CA LEU A 291 2.63 -6.30 25.04
C LEU A 291 4.19 -6.25 25.05
N VAL A 292 4.85 -7.33 24.59
CA VAL A 292 6.31 -7.41 24.50
C VAL A 292 6.80 -7.61 23.07
N VAL A 293 7.60 -6.66 22.57
CA VAL A 293 8.32 -6.82 21.29
C VAL A 293 9.65 -7.56 21.51
N THR A 294 9.76 -8.74 20.90
CA THR A 294 10.97 -9.57 20.82
C THR A 294 11.72 -9.34 19.51
N ASP A 295 12.94 -9.87 19.42
CA ASP A 295 13.77 -9.80 18.22
C ASP A 295 13.12 -10.52 17.03
N ASP A 296 12.44 -11.64 17.26
CA ASP A 296 11.64 -12.35 16.24
C ASP A 296 10.56 -11.44 15.61
N HIS A 297 9.87 -10.63 16.43
CA HIS A 297 8.88 -9.67 15.94
C HIS A 297 9.54 -8.58 15.06
N ILE A 298 10.74 -8.12 15.42
CA ILE A 298 11.52 -7.16 14.63
C ILE A 298 11.98 -7.79 13.31
N GLN A 299 12.53 -9.00 13.33
CA GLN A 299 12.96 -9.73 12.12
C GLN A 299 11.79 -9.96 11.15
N THR A 300 10.65 -10.41 11.68
CA THR A 300 9.42 -10.61 10.91
C THR A 300 8.96 -9.30 10.26
N SER A 301 8.98 -8.20 11.01
CA SER A 301 8.58 -6.87 10.50
C SER A 301 9.53 -6.37 9.40
N LEU A 302 10.84 -6.56 9.58
CA LEU A 302 11.84 -6.23 8.56
C LEU A 302 11.62 -7.05 7.28
N LYS A 303 11.31 -8.33 7.39
CA LYS A 303 11.02 -9.21 6.26
C LYS A 303 9.72 -8.80 5.54
N LEU A 304 8.65 -8.54 6.28
CA LEU A 304 7.37 -8.09 5.72
C LEU A 304 7.52 -6.78 4.92
N LEU A 305 8.20 -5.79 5.50
CA LEU A 305 8.46 -4.51 4.84
C LEU A 305 9.46 -4.64 3.68
N GLY A 306 10.51 -5.46 3.82
CA GLY A 306 11.48 -5.72 2.77
C GLY A 306 10.87 -6.38 1.54
N ASN A 307 9.91 -7.29 1.72
CA ASN A 307 9.19 -7.92 0.62
C ASN A 307 8.38 -6.92 -0.23
N LEU A 308 7.97 -5.78 0.34
CA LEU A 308 7.27 -4.75 -0.42
C LEU A 308 8.20 -4.05 -1.42
N GLU A 309 9.45 -3.80 -1.03
CA GLU A 309 10.40 -2.92 -1.74
C GLU A 309 10.58 -3.28 -3.21
N ILE A 310 10.46 -4.57 -3.54
CA ILE A 310 10.58 -5.09 -4.91
C ILE A 310 9.51 -4.47 -5.83
N ASN A 311 8.27 -4.31 -5.32
CA ASN A 311 7.12 -3.89 -6.12
C ASN A 311 6.71 -2.43 -5.85
N ILE A 312 7.27 -1.75 -4.84
CA ILE A 312 6.99 -0.32 -4.61
C ILE A 312 7.23 0.53 -5.87
N PRO A 313 8.32 0.34 -6.65
CA PRO A 313 8.50 1.04 -7.92
C PRO A 313 7.31 0.93 -8.89
N TYR A 314 6.63 -0.22 -8.89
CA TYR A 314 5.42 -0.44 -9.69
C TYR A 314 4.24 0.41 -9.20
N ALA A 315 4.07 0.57 -7.88
CA ALA A 315 3.04 1.46 -7.33
C ALA A 315 3.18 2.90 -7.86
N PHE A 316 4.42 3.34 -8.02
CA PHE A 316 4.76 4.70 -8.44
C PHE A 316 5.11 4.83 -9.91
N GLN A 317 4.83 3.80 -10.73
CA GLN A 317 5.28 3.79 -12.12
C GLN A 317 4.91 5.09 -12.83
N GLY A 318 3.65 5.51 -12.90
CA GLY A 318 3.30 6.71 -13.68
C GLY A 318 3.81 8.07 -13.15
N VAL A 319 4.49 8.15 -12.00
CA VAL A 319 5.00 9.40 -11.42
C VAL A 319 6.28 9.87 -12.15
N ALA A 320 7.07 8.93 -12.65
CA ALA A 320 8.42 9.22 -13.14
C ALA A 320 8.53 9.40 -14.68
N TRP A 321 7.42 9.33 -15.41
CA TRP A 321 7.46 9.37 -16.87
C TRP A 321 7.12 10.76 -17.39
N SER A 322 7.89 11.25 -18.36
CA SER A 322 7.37 12.24 -19.31
C SER A 322 6.10 11.67 -19.99
N GLU A 323 5.21 12.51 -20.53
CA GLU A 323 3.99 12.03 -21.20
C GLU A 323 4.28 10.96 -22.26
N ALA A 324 5.38 11.11 -23.00
CA ALA A 324 5.86 10.13 -23.97
C ALA A 324 6.20 8.78 -23.32
N ALA A 325 6.84 8.82 -22.17
CA ALA A 325 7.40 7.63 -21.55
C ALA A 325 6.29 6.76 -20.88
N LYS A 326 5.10 7.33 -20.58
CA LYS A 326 3.88 6.58 -20.19
C LYS A 326 3.42 5.56 -21.23
N PHE A 327 3.74 5.78 -22.51
CA PHE A 327 3.32 4.90 -23.60
C PHE A 327 4.46 4.02 -24.11
N GLN A 328 5.69 4.19 -23.63
CA GLN A 328 6.86 3.44 -24.05
C GLN A 328 6.65 1.92 -23.90
N ASP A 329 6.17 1.46 -22.74
CA ASP A 329 5.88 0.04 -22.50
C ASP A 329 4.79 -0.53 -23.42
N LYS A 330 3.74 0.27 -23.72
CA LYS A 330 2.66 -0.16 -24.62
C LYS A 330 3.14 -0.26 -26.06
N VAL A 331 3.96 0.71 -26.49
CA VAL A 331 4.61 0.71 -27.81
C VAL A 331 5.53 -0.50 -27.93
N LEU A 332 6.39 -0.74 -26.93
CA LEU A 332 7.28 -1.90 -26.89
C LEU A 332 6.53 -3.22 -26.90
N THR A 333 5.46 -3.35 -26.11
CA THR A 333 4.62 -4.56 -26.07
C THR A 333 3.97 -4.82 -27.43
N LYS A 334 3.50 -3.78 -28.12
CA LYS A 334 2.94 -3.91 -29.48
C LYS A 334 4.00 -4.34 -30.49
N ILE A 335 5.21 -3.77 -30.42
CA ILE A 335 6.33 -4.16 -31.29
C ILE A 335 6.76 -5.60 -31.01
N LYS A 336 6.88 -6.01 -29.74
CA LYS A 336 7.21 -7.38 -29.31
C LYS A 336 6.17 -8.39 -29.80
N GLY A 337 4.88 -8.04 -29.73
CA GLY A 337 3.78 -8.92 -30.17
C GLY A 337 3.73 -9.14 -31.69
N GLU A 338 4.11 -8.16 -32.49
CA GLU A 338 4.15 -8.26 -33.96
C GLU A 338 5.50 -8.78 -34.48
N GLY A 339 6.57 -8.64 -33.69
CA GLY A 339 7.96 -8.91 -34.08
C GLY A 339 8.54 -7.83 -35.01
N GLU A 340 7.82 -7.47 -36.06
CA GLU A 340 8.18 -6.44 -37.03
C GLU A 340 6.95 -5.59 -37.40
N ILE A 341 7.02 -4.26 -37.28
CA ILE A 341 5.91 -3.35 -37.57
C ILE A 341 6.39 -2.11 -38.32
N SER A 342 5.60 -1.61 -39.28
CA SER A 342 5.95 -0.37 -39.97
C SER A 342 5.64 0.87 -39.12
N TYR A 343 6.44 1.93 -39.25
CA TYR A 343 6.21 3.18 -38.52
C TYR A 343 4.78 3.74 -38.74
N LYS A 344 4.25 3.60 -39.95
CA LYS A 344 2.90 4.06 -40.30
C LYS A 344 1.81 3.26 -39.57
N ASP A 345 1.98 1.95 -39.46
CA ASP A 345 1.02 1.08 -38.77
C ASP A 345 1.11 1.28 -37.26
N LEU A 346 2.33 1.44 -36.73
CA LEU A 346 2.53 1.78 -35.33
C LEU A 346 1.86 3.12 -34.99
N LEU A 347 2.07 4.18 -35.78
CA LEU A 347 1.36 5.45 -35.60
C LEU A 347 -0.16 5.30 -35.67
N ARG A 348 -0.70 4.52 -36.62
CA ARG A 348 -2.15 4.27 -36.69
C ARG A 348 -2.69 3.62 -35.42
N ASN A 349 -1.93 2.73 -34.78
CA ASN A 349 -2.35 2.10 -33.52
C ASN A 349 -2.37 3.05 -32.32
N PHE A 350 -1.61 4.14 -32.37
CA PHE A 350 -1.46 5.06 -31.23
C PHE A 350 -1.89 6.52 -31.52
N HIS A 351 -2.40 6.82 -32.72
CA HIS A 351 -2.73 8.18 -33.16
C HIS A 351 -3.76 8.91 -32.28
N PHE A 352 -4.59 8.17 -31.53
CA PHE A 352 -5.57 8.73 -30.62
C PHE A 352 -4.98 9.20 -29.28
N CYS A 353 -3.73 8.84 -28.97
CA CYS A 353 -3.10 9.11 -27.68
C CYS A 353 -1.69 9.71 -27.75
N MET A 354 -1.09 9.82 -28.94
CA MET A 354 0.21 10.50 -29.12
C MET A 354 0.38 11.05 -30.53
N SER A 355 1.18 12.10 -30.62
CA SER A 355 1.68 12.72 -31.85
C SER A 355 2.85 11.94 -32.45
N SER A 356 3.21 12.27 -33.70
CA SER A 356 4.39 11.72 -34.35
C SER A 356 5.71 12.10 -33.67
N SER A 357 5.77 13.29 -33.05
CA SER A 357 6.95 13.75 -32.31
C SER A 357 7.20 12.91 -31.06
N GLU A 358 6.13 12.63 -30.30
CA GLU A 358 6.19 11.78 -29.12
C GLU A 358 6.54 10.33 -29.48
N MET A 359 5.93 9.79 -30.55
CA MET A 359 6.28 8.46 -31.06
C MET A 359 7.76 8.36 -31.43
N ASN A 360 8.31 9.36 -32.14
CA ASN A 360 9.73 9.39 -32.50
C ASN A 360 10.64 9.44 -31.27
N THR A 361 10.25 10.20 -30.24
CA THR A 361 10.99 10.27 -28.97
C THR A 361 11.03 8.90 -28.30
N ILE A 362 9.88 8.20 -28.22
CA ILE A 362 9.78 6.85 -27.66
C ILE A 362 10.65 5.86 -28.45
N LEU A 363 10.56 5.87 -29.78
CA LEU A 363 11.34 4.99 -30.65
C LEU A 363 12.84 5.27 -30.55
N GLN A 364 13.24 6.54 -30.35
CA GLN A 364 14.64 6.88 -30.10
C GLN A 364 15.12 6.28 -28.78
N THR A 365 14.37 6.47 -27.69
CA THR A 365 14.70 5.88 -26.38
C THR A 365 14.80 4.36 -26.46
N LEU A 366 13.80 3.67 -27.02
CA LEU A 366 13.80 2.20 -27.15
C LEU A 366 14.94 1.68 -28.02
N ARG A 367 15.40 2.47 -29.00
CA ARG A 367 16.56 2.13 -29.83
C ARG A 367 17.87 2.30 -29.06
N GLU A 368 17.99 3.36 -28.25
CA GLU A 368 19.15 3.60 -27.38
C GLU A 368 19.24 2.58 -26.23
N GLU A 369 18.10 2.09 -25.74
CA GLU A 369 17.99 0.96 -24.79
C GLU A 369 18.24 -0.42 -25.44
N GLU A 370 18.50 -0.46 -26.75
CA GLU A 370 18.74 -1.66 -27.56
C GLU A 370 17.56 -2.65 -27.71
N TYR A 371 16.34 -2.28 -27.30
CA TYR A 371 15.15 -3.13 -27.44
C TYR A 371 14.64 -3.26 -28.87
N ILE A 372 14.90 -2.28 -29.74
CA ILE A 372 14.42 -2.26 -31.12
C ILE A 372 15.52 -1.87 -32.10
N GLU A 373 15.33 -2.24 -33.37
CA GLU A 373 16.08 -1.70 -34.49
C GLU A 373 15.15 -1.06 -35.51
N VAL A 374 15.61 0.04 -36.12
CA VAL A 374 14.89 0.70 -37.22
C VAL A 374 15.63 0.38 -38.51
N VAL A 375 14.97 -0.35 -39.39
CA VAL A 375 15.51 -0.82 -40.67
C VAL A 375 14.78 -0.12 -41.80
N ASN A 376 15.55 0.41 -42.76
CA ASN A 376 15.01 0.98 -43.99
C ASN A 376 14.93 -0.12 -45.04
N ILE A 377 13.72 -0.60 -45.34
CA ILE A 377 13.52 -1.59 -46.39
C ILE A 377 13.08 -0.85 -47.66
N GLY A 378 13.90 -0.95 -48.70
CA GLY A 378 13.56 -0.45 -50.04
C GLY A 378 12.72 -1.49 -50.78
N VAL A 379 11.44 -1.19 -51.01
CA VAL A 379 10.59 -2.01 -51.88
C VAL A 379 9.98 -1.10 -52.95
N SER A 380 10.28 -1.39 -54.23
CA SER A 380 9.68 -0.72 -55.40
C SER A 380 9.73 0.81 -55.38
N GLY A 381 10.89 1.39 -55.06
CA GLY A 381 11.11 2.85 -55.10
C GLY A 381 10.52 3.64 -53.93
N LYS A 382 9.92 2.99 -52.92
CA LYS A 382 9.50 3.62 -51.66
C LYS A 382 10.30 3.06 -50.50
N VAL A 383 10.94 3.95 -49.73
CA VAL A 383 11.60 3.61 -48.47
C VAL A 383 10.53 3.41 -47.41
N LYS A 384 10.47 2.23 -46.82
CA LYS A 384 9.58 1.95 -45.69
C LYS A 384 10.42 1.81 -44.42
N ASN A 385 10.16 2.67 -43.44
CA ASN A 385 10.77 2.56 -42.12
C ASN A 385 10.06 1.44 -41.36
N VAL A 386 10.81 0.39 -41.07
CA VAL A 386 10.31 -0.78 -40.36
C VAL A 386 11.03 -0.88 -39.01
N ILE A 387 10.26 -1.17 -37.98
CA ILE A 387 10.72 -1.26 -36.60
C ILE A 387 10.65 -2.74 -36.22
N ARG A 388 11.79 -3.33 -35.88
CA ARG A 388 11.90 -4.74 -35.49
C ARG A 388 12.28 -4.84 -34.03
N PHE A 389 11.62 -5.75 -33.31
CA PHE A 389 12.00 -6.10 -31.95
C PHE A 389 13.33 -6.87 -31.96
N LYS A 390 14.26 -6.47 -31.09
CA LYS A 390 15.47 -7.26 -30.83
C LYS A 390 15.17 -8.24 -29.71
N ALA A 391 15.24 -9.54 -30.00
CA ALA A 391 15.13 -10.57 -28.98
C ALA A 391 16.23 -10.37 -27.93
N ASP A 392 15.83 -10.29 -26.67
CA ASP A 392 16.68 -9.89 -25.57
C ASP A 392 17.69 -11.01 -25.24
N LYS A 393 19.01 -10.76 -25.40
CA LYS A 393 20.06 -11.68 -24.88
C LYS A 393 20.02 -11.79 -23.35
N LYS A 394 19.26 -10.93 -22.65
CA LYS A 394 19.09 -10.97 -21.18
C LYS A 394 18.01 -11.94 -20.70
N GLU A 395 17.10 -12.43 -21.55
CA GLU A 395 16.08 -13.41 -21.13
C GLU A 395 16.66 -14.84 -20.99
N GLU A 396 17.81 -15.17 -21.60
CA GLU A 396 18.45 -16.50 -21.45
C GLU A 396 19.12 -16.72 -20.08
N VAL A 397 19.47 -15.66 -19.33
CA VAL A 397 20.12 -15.82 -18.02
C VAL A 397 19.12 -16.10 -16.89
N LYS A 398 17.83 -15.74 -17.06
CA LYS A 398 16.79 -16.00 -16.04
C LYS A 398 16.08 -17.35 -16.18
N ASN A 399 16.17 -18.00 -17.35
CA ASN A 399 15.56 -19.31 -17.58
C ASN A 399 16.58 -20.47 -17.44
N GLY A 400 17.83 -20.19 -17.06
CA GLY A 400 18.94 -21.16 -17.01
C GLY A 400 19.41 -21.57 -15.62
N GLN A 401 18.72 -21.20 -14.55
CA GLN A 401 18.96 -21.74 -13.20
C GLN A 401 17.61 -22.15 -12.60
N LEU A 402 17.24 -23.39 -12.91
CA LEU A 402 16.21 -24.17 -12.22
C LEU A 402 16.71 -24.60 -10.84
#